data_AF-D0UZ60-F1
#
_entry.id   AF-D0UZ60-F1
#
_cell.length_a   1.000
_cell.length_b   1.000
_cell.length_c   1.000
_cell.angle_alpha   90.00
_cell.angle_beta   90.00
_cell.angle_gamma   90.00
#
_symmetry.space_group_name_H-M   'P 1'
#
loop_
_entity.id
_entity.type
_entity.pdbx_description
1 polymer ?
#
loop_
_entity_poly.entity_id
_entity_poly.type
_entity_poly.pdbx_seq_one_letter_code
_entity_poly.pdbx_strand_id
1 'polypeptide(L)'
;MQNQRMTEIIAALVALAGTFGGLIIGRRQVHDQAHIEHEQWLRERRQTAYGNYLAAWDKAFGELTTEVARLEELWNAMEAHGQDPHSYDIEEWEIAHEKAEDAISPVREKQEQVLLLGPEAIDGAAIGMGERLEELRHAFVRQTAASLNPDPGPSWDEAVAAMKAARAEMFEAMRVEVREAPVIASKRRLFRGRRRALSG
;
A
#
# COMPACT_ATOMS: atom_id res chain seq x y z
N MET A 1 -20.79 -45.75 56.72
CA MET A 1 -21.10 -45.81 55.26
C MET A 1 -21.63 -44.49 54.67
N GLN A 2 -21.76 -43.40 55.42
CA GLN A 2 -22.36 -42.15 54.94
C GLN A 2 -21.36 -41.20 54.25
N ASN A 3 -20.06 -41.31 54.54
CA ASN A 3 -19.02 -40.42 54.01
C ASN A 3 -18.58 -40.74 52.58
N GLN A 4 -18.78 -41.96 52.08
CA GLN A 4 -18.38 -42.34 50.70
C GLN A 4 -19.31 -41.77 49.62
N ARG A 5 -20.62 -41.64 49.92
CA ARG A 5 -21.60 -41.08 48.96
C ARG A 5 -21.40 -39.57 48.72
N MET A 6 -20.87 -38.84 49.69
CA MET A 6 -20.62 -37.40 49.54
C MET A 6 -19.43 -37.13 48.61
N THR A 7 -18.37 -37.92 48.69
CA THR A 7 -17.18 -37.77 47.85
C THR A 7 -17.46 -38.09 46.39
N GLU A 8 -18.28 -39.11 46.09
CA GLU A 8 -18.68 -39.47 44.73
C GLU A 8 -19.51 -38.38 44.05
N ILE A 9 -20.41 -37.72 44.80
CA ILE A 9 -21.22 -36.60 44.28
C ILE A 9 -20.35 -35.38 43.95
N ILE A 10 -19.37 -35.06 44.82
CA ILE A 10 -18.44 -33.94 44.59
C ILE A 10 -17.54 -34.21 43.37
N ALA A 11 -17.02 -35.43 43.23
CA ALA A 11 -16.20 -35.81 42.08
C ALA A 11 -17.00 -35.73 40.76
N ALA A 12 -18.26 -36.18 40.76
CA ALA A 12 -19.14 -36.10 39.59
C ALA A 12 -19.44 -34.64 39.19
N LEU A 13 -19.67 -33.74 40.15
CA LEU A 13 -19.93 -32.33 39.89
C LEU A 13 -18.69 -31.57 39.37
N VAL A 14 -17.50 -31.89 39.89
CA VAL A 14 -16.23 -31.31 39.40
C VAL A 14 -15.92 -31.79 37.98
N ALA A 15 -16.16 -33.05 37.67
CA ALA A 15 -15.97 -33.60 36.33
C ALA A 15 -16.94 -32.97 35.31
N LEU A 16 -18.20 -32.73 35.69
CA LEU A 16 -19.20 -32.06 34.85
C LEU A 16 -18.87 -30.57 34.66
N ALA A 17 -18.46 -29.87 35.73
CA ALA A 17 -18.03 -28.47 35.64
C ALA A 17 -16.76 -28.31 34.77
N GLY A 18 -15.83 -29.25 34.86
CA GLY A 18 -14.60 -29.27 34.06
C GLY A 18 -14.84 -29.51 32.57
N THR A 19 -15.81 -30.37 32.22
CA THR A 19 -16.18 -30.61 30.81
C THR A 19 -16.89 -29.43 30.18
N PHE A 20 -17.81 -28.76 30.89
CA PHE A 20 -18.47 -27.53 30.40
C PHE A 20 -17.52 -26.33 30.35
N GLY A 21 -16.63 -26.19 31.35
CA GLY A 21 -15.59 -25.15 31.38
C GLY A 21 -14.59 -25.29 30.24
N GLY A 22 -14.13 -26.52 29.96
CA GLY A 22 -13.23 -26.82 28.84
C GLY A 22 -13.83 -26.50 27.46
N LEU A 23 -15.14 -26.70 27.29
CA LEU A 23 -15.83 -26.43 26.02
C LEU A 23 -15.98 -24.92 25.74
N ILE A 24 -16.23 -24.12 26.77
CA ILE A 24 -16.34 -22.66 26.65
C ILE A 24 -14.95 -22.01 26.47
N ILE A 25 -13.95 -22.49 27.21
CA ILE A 25 -12.56 -22.01 27.08
C ILE A 25 -12.00 -22.43 25.71
N GLY A 26 -12.25 -23.66 25.27
CA GLY A 26 -11.86 -24.16 23.95
C GLY A 26 -12.49 -23.37 22.80
N ARG A 27 -13.80 -23.05 22.86
CA ARG A 27 -14.43 -22.20 21.83
C ARG A 27 -13.86 -20.79 21.78
N ARG A 28 -13.52 -20.20 22.94
CA ARG A 28 -12.84 -18.89 22.98
C ARG A 28 -11.43 -18.97 22.42
N GLN A 29 -10.68 -20.01 22.76
CA GLN A 29 -9.33 -20.22 22.25
C GLN A 29 -9.30 -20.41 20.73
N VAL A 30 -10.23 -21.18 20.17
CA VAL A 30 -10.34 -21.37 18.70
C VAL A 30 -10.75 -20.08 18.00
N HIS A 31 -11.67 -19.30 18.59
CA HIS A 31 -12.07 -18.01 18.03
C HIS A 31 -10.92 -16.99 18.07
N ASP A 32 -10.20 -16.90 19.19
CA ASP A 32 -9.04 -16.01 19.34
C ASP A 32 -7.92 -16.43 18.39
N GLN A 33 -7.69 -17.73 18.21
CA GLN A 33 -6.70 -18.25 17.27
C GLN A 33 -7.09 -17.98 15.81
N ALA A 34 -8.34 -18.24 15.41
CA ALA A 34 -8.82 -17.94 14.06
C ALA A 34 -8.75 -16.44 13.74
N HIS A 35 -9.01 -15.58 14.73
CA HIS A 35 -8.88 -14.13 14.57
C HIS A 35 -7.42 -13.72 14.35
N ILE A 36 -6.48 -14.25 15.13
CA ILE A 36 -5.05 -13.98 14.98
C ILE A 36 -4.54 -14.46 13.63
N GLU A 37 -4.90 -15.67 13.20
CA GLU A 37 -4.52 -16.22 11.90
C GLU A 37 -5.06 -15.38 10.74
N HIS A 38 -6.31 -14.91 10.83
CA HIS A 38 -6.90 -14.04 9.83
C HIS A 38 -6.21 -12.66 9.75
N GLU A 39 -5.89 -12.05 10.90
CA GLU A 39 -5.16 -10.78 10.94
C GLU A 39 -3.74 -10.90 10.36
N GLN A 40 -3.06 -12.02 10.64
CA GLN A 40 -1.74 -12.33 10.07
C GLN A 40 -1.84 -12.50 8.56
N TRP A 41 -2.82 -13.27 8.07
CA TRP A 41 -3.05 -13.45 6.64
C TRP A 41 -3.33 -12.13 5.91
N LEU A 42 -4.17 -11.27 6.49
CA LEU A 42 -4.47 -9.95 5.92
C LEU A 42 -3.25 -9.03 5.90
N ARG A 43 -2.39 -9.11 6.93
CA ARG A 43 -1.13 -8.36 6.99
C ARG A 43 -0.17 -8.80 5.88
N GLU A 44 0.02 -10.10 5.69
CA GLU A 44 0.88 -10.62 4.62
C GLU A 44 0.37 -10.20 3.23
N ARG A 45 -0.95 -10.22 3.03
CA ARG A 45 -1.58 -9.72 1.80
C ARG A 45 -1.35 -8.24 1.57
N ARG A 46 -1.50 -7.40 2.59
CA ARG A 46 -1.20 -5.96 2.52
C ARG A 46 0.27 -5.70 2.16
N GLN A 47 1.20 -6.35 2.86
CA GLN A 47 2.64 -6.20 2.58
C GLN A 47 3.00 -6.60 1.14
N THR A 48 2.39 -7.68 0.64
CA THR A 48 2.56 -8.11 -0.75
C THR A 48 2.01 -7.06 -1.73
N ALA A 49 0.82 -6.51 -1.46
CA ALA A 49 0.23 -5.46 -2.29
C ALA A 49 1.08 -4.18 -2.31
N TYR A 50 1.58 -3.76 -1.14
CA TYR A 50 2.49 -2.61 -1.01
C TYR A 50 3.78 -2.81 -1.81
N GLY A 51 4.41 -3.98 -1.70
CA GLY A 51 5.61 -4.32 -2.46
C GLY A 51 5.36 -4.31 -3.97
N ASN A 52 4.26 -4.92 -4.41
CA ASN A 52 3.89 -4.95 -5.83
C ASN A 52 3.60 -3.56 -6.39
N TYR A 53 2.95 -2.70 -5.61
CA TYR A 53 2.66 -1.33 -6.03
C TYR A 53 3.94 -0.51 -6.19
N LEU A 54 4.85 -0.54 -5.21
CA LEU A 54 6.14 0.16 -5.31
C LEU A 54 7.00 -0.38 -6.45
N ALA A 55 7.01 -1.69 -6.68
CA ALA A 55 7.77 -2.28 -7.78
C ALA A 55 7.21 -1.88 -9.16
N ALA A 56 5.89 -1.88 -9.33
CA ALA A 56 5.25 -1.41 -10.56
C ALA A 56 5.55 0.08 -10.79
N TRP A 57 5.51 0.88 -9.72
CA TRP A 57 5.84 2.30 -9.74
C TRP A 57 7.28 2.57 -10.18
N ASP A 58 8.25 1.93 -9.54
CA ASP A 58 9.67 2.09 -9.83
C ASP A 58 9.99 1.63 -11.27
N LYS A 59 9.30 0.59 -11.76
CA LYS A 59 9.39 0.14 -13.15
C LYS A 59 8.88 1.21 -14.12
N ALA A 60 7.66 1.71 -13.92
CA ALA A 60 7.06 2.73 -14.79
C ALA A 60 7.95 3.99 -14.86
N PHE A 61 8.43 4.46 -13.70
CA PHE A 61 9.33 5.59 -13.65
C PHE A 61 10.64 5.34 -14.39
N GLY A 62 11.23 4.15 -14.23
CA GLY A 62 12.44 3.76 -14.95
C GLY A 62 12.26 3.75 -16.47
N GLU A 63 11.15 3.22 -16.96
CA GLU A 63 10.81 3.18 -18.39
C GLU A 63 10.67 4.60 -18.96
N LEU A 64 9.90 5.47 -18.30
CA LEU A 64 9.72 6.85 -18.75
C LEU A 64 11.03 7.65 -18.71
N THR A 65 11.83 7.50 -17.65
CA THR A 65 13.11 8.22 -17.51
C THR A 65 14.11 7.78 -18.57
N THR A 66 14.16 6.48 -18.87
CA THR A 66 15.04 5.94 -19.92
C THR A 66 14.66 6.51 -21.27
N GLU A 67 13.37 6.62 -21.55
CA GLU A 67 12.89 7.17 -22.82
C GLU A 67 13.14 8.67 -22.95
N VAL A 68 12.95 9.45 -21.88
CA VAL A 68 13.31 10.88 -21.87
C VAL A 68 14.81 11.07 -22.13
N ALA A 69 15.67 10.33 -21.43
CA ALA A 69 17.12 10.41 -21.65
C ALA A 69 17.51 10.06 -23.09
N ARG A 70 16.90 9.02 -23.67
CA ARG A 70 17.11 8.63 -25.07
C ARG A 70 16.72 9.74 -26.05
N LEU A 71 15.61 10.45 -25.79
CA LEU A 71 15.14 11.54 -26.63
C LEU A 71 16.02 12.79 -26.50
N GLU A 72 16.47 13.12 -25.28
CA GLU A 72 17.42 14.20 -25.07
C GLU A 72 18.74 13.96 -25.81
N GLU A 73 19.27 12.72 -25.78
CA GLU A 73 20.45 12.35 -26.56
C GLU A 73 20.23 12.54 -28.07
N LEU A 74 19.05 12.14 -28.57
CA LEU A 74 18.69 12.28 -29.97
C LEU A 74 18.58 13.75 -30.39
N TRP A 75 17.90 14.59 -29.60
CA TRP A 75 17.75 16.02 -29.89
C TRP A 75 19.07 16.75 -29.87
N ASN A 76 19.92 16.46 -28.88
CA ASN A 76 21.28 17.02 -28.81
C ASN A 76 22.11 16.65 -30.06
N ALA A 77 21.96 15.43 -30.56
CA ALA A 77 22.63 15.00 -31.80
C ALA A 77 22.07 15.72 -33.04
N MET A 78 20.74 15.88 -33.13
CA MET A 78 20.09 16.60 -34.23
C MET A 78 20.50 18.07 -34.28
N GLU A 79 20.49 18.75 -33.12
CA GLU A 79 20.90 20.14 -33.00
C GLU A 79 22.37 20.32 -33.41
N ALA A 80 23.26 19.41 -33.00
CA ALA A 80 24.66 19.39 -33.42
C ALA A 80 24.84 19.23 -34.94
N HIS A 81 23.85 18.66 -35.64
CA HIS A 81 23.81 18.50 -37.09
C HIS A 81 22.96 19.56 -37.81
N GLY A 82 22.49 20.59 -37.10
CA GLY A 82 21.71 21.70 -37.67
C GLY A 82 20.30 21.30 -38.09
N GLN A 83 19.76 20.21 -37.55
CA GLN A 83 18.38 19.79 -37.74
C GLN A 83 17.50 20.39 -36.62
N ASP A 84 16.27 20.76 -36.95
CA ASP A 84 15.30 21.25 -35.97
C ASP A 84 14.71 20.05 -35.19
N PRO A 85 14.95 19.95 -33.87
CA PRO A 85 14.39 18.88 -33.03
C PRO A 85 12.88 19.00 -32.81
N HIS A 86 12.23 20.08 -33.27
CA HIS A 86 10.83 20.38 -33.02
C HIS A 86 9.95 20.26 -34.28
N SER A 87 10.48 19.81 -35.41
CA SER A 87 9.73 19.66 -36.66
C SER A 87 8.75 18.45 -36.68
N TYR A 88 8.41 17.91 -35.52
CA TYR A 88 7.74 16.62 -35.37
C TYR A 88 6.21 16.69 -35.36
N ASP A 89 5.59 15.62 -35.87
CA ASP A 89 4.20 15.51 -36.32
C ASP A 89 3.26 14.93 -35.23
N ILE A 90 1.94 15.00 -35.46
CA ILE A 90 0.88 14.52 -34.56
C ILE A 90 1.03 13.04 -34.19
N GLU A 91 1.57 12.21 -35.09
CA GLU A 91 1.82 10.78 -34.86
C GLU A 91 2.75 10.54 -33.65
N GLU A 92 3.72 11.43 -33.41
CA GLU A 92 4.64 11.27 -32.27
C GLU A 92 3.99 11.61 -30.93
N TRP A 93 3.00 12.51 -30.93
CA TRP A 93 2.21 12.80 -29.73
C TRP A 93 1.37 11.59 -29.31
N GLU A 94 0.74 10.90 -30.27
CA GLU A 94 -0.02 9.68 -29.99
C GLU A 94 0.90 8.57 -29.47
N ILE A 95 2.07 8.38 -30.08
CA ILE A 95 3.08 7.40 -29.63
C ILE A 95 3.57 7.73 -28.22
N ALA A 96 3.82 9.01 -27.90
CA ALA A 96 4.22 9.43 -26.57
C ALA A 96 3.12 9.15 -25.54
N HIS A 97 1.86 9.40 -25.89
CA HIS A 97 0.73 9.12 -25.02
C HIS A 97 0.57 7.61 -24.77
N GLU A 98 0.62 6.80 -25.83
CA GLU A 98 0.54 5.34 -25.75
C GLU A 98 1.65 4.76 -24.88
N LYS A 99 2.91 5.16 -25.11
CA LYS A 99 4.05 4.74 -24.27
C LYS A 99 3.86 5.11 -22.80
N ALA A 100 3.37 6.32 -22.55
CA ALA A 100 3.17 6.78 -21.18
C ALA A 100 2.05 6.00 -20.48
N GLU A 101 0.97 5.70 -21.20
CA GLU A 101 -0.15 4.90 -20.70
C GLU A 101 0.25 3.43 -20.48
N ASP A 102 1.02 2.83 -21.38
CA ASP A 102 1.54 1.46 -21.25
C ASP A 102 2.43 1.30 -20.01
N ALA A 103 3.28 2.30 -19.73
CA ALA A 103 4.13 2.30 -18.54
C ALA A 103 3.31 2.43 -17.25
N ILE A 104 2.26 3.26 -17.25
CA ILE A 104 1.53 3.67 -16.05
C ILE A 104 0.34 2.78 -15.72
N SER A 105 -0.33 2.19 -16.72
CA SER A 105 -1.52 1.36 -16.54
C SER A 105 -1.33 0.22 -15.51
N PRO A 106 -0.22 -0.54 -15.51
CA PRO A 106 0.03 -1.58 -14.50
C PRO A 106 0.08 -1.04 -13.06
N VAL A 107 0.51 0.22 -12.89
CA VAL A 107 0.63 0.86 -11.59
C VAL A 107 -0.74 1.16 -10.99
N ARG A 108 -1.70 1.60 -11.81
CA ARG A 108 -3.09 1.86 -11.38
C ARG A 108 -3.75 0.58 -10.86
N GLU A 109 -3.58 -0.53 -11.56
CA GLU A 109 -4.09 -1.84 -11.11
C GLU A 109 -3.55 -2.21 -9.72
N LYS A 110 -2.27 -1.93 -9.44
CA LYS A 110 -1.69 -2.21 -8.11
C LYS A 110 -2.12 -1.19 -7.06
N GLN A 111 -2.36 0.07 -7.43
CA GLN A 111 -2.91 1.08 -6.55
C GLN A 111 -4.31 0.68 -6.05
N GLU A 112 -5.17 0.17 -6.94
CA GLU A 112 -6.50 -0.33 -6.56
C GLU A 112 -6.41 -1.46 -5.52
N GLN A 113 -5.45 -2.37 -5.66
CA GLN A 113 -5.23 -3.44 -4.68
C GLN A 113 -4.79 -2.90 -3.32
N VAL A 114 -3.98 -1.84 -3.30
CA VAL A 114 -3.56 -1.16 -2.08
C VAL A 114 -4.74 -0.48 -1.40
N LEU A 115 -5.59 0.22 -2.15
CA LEU A 115 -6.80 0.88 -1.62
C LEU A 115 -7.86 -0.13 -1.14
N LEU A 116 -7.93 -1.30 -1.77
CA LEU A 116 -8.87 -2.35 -1.37
C LEU A 116 -8.44 -3.07 -0.07
N LEU A 117 -7.14 -3.29 0.09
CA LEU A 117 -6.61 -4.12 1.19
C LEU A 117 -6.06 -3.29 2.35
N GLY A 118 -5.64 -2.05 2.09
CA GLY A 118 -5.00 -1.17 3.04
C GLY A 118 -5.96 -0.60 4.10
N PRO A 119 -5.44 -0.17 5.26
CA PRO A 119 -6.21 0.64 6.18
C PRO A 119 -6.33 2.08 5.67
N GLU A 120 -7.36 2.79 6.11
CA GLU A 120 -7.65 4.20 5.73
C GLU A 120 -6.44 5.15 5.88
N ALA A 121 -5.54 4.84 6.82
CA ALA A 121 -4.31 5.61 7.04
C ALA A 121 -3.34 5.62 5.84
N ILE A 122 -3.46 4.65 4.92
CA ILE A 122 -2.63 4.52 3.72
C ILE A 122 -3.27 5.20 2.50
N ASP A 123 -4.59 5.35 2.48
CA ASP A 123 -5.35 5.78 1.30
C ASP A 123 -4.87 7.12 0.76
N GLY A 124 -4.65 8.10 1.64
CA GLY A 124 -4.18 9.43 1.25
C GLY A 124 -2.83 9.40 0.54
N ALA A 125 -1.88 8.59 1.03
CA ALA A 125 -0.57 8.47 0.43
C ALA A 125 -0.61 7.66 -0.89
N ALA A 126 -1.47 6.63 -0.96
CA ALA A 126 -1.68 5.86 -2.19
C ALA A 126 -2.33 6.72 -3.29
N ILE A 127 -3.37 7.50 -2.96
CA ILE A 127 -4.03 8.44 -3.87
C ILE A 127 -3.03 9.51 -4.32
N GLY A 128 -2.32 10.13 -3.37
CA GLY A 128 -1.33 11.16 -3.65
C GLY A 128 -0.22 10.67 -4.57
N MET A 129 0.26 9.43 -4.40
CA MET A 129 1.14 8.82 -5.39
C MET A 129 0.46 8.76 -6.76
N GLY A 130 -0.71 8.13 -6.90
CA GLY A 130 -1.42 8.06 -8.19
C GLY A 130 -1.58 9.41 -8.90
N GLU A 131 -1.91 10.48 -8.19
CA GLU A 131 -1.98 11.84 -8.75
C GLU A 131 -0.63 12.30 -9.33
N ARG A 132 0.49 12.06 -8.62
CA ARG A 132 1.83 12.36 -9.15
C ARG A 132 2.24 11.48 -10.33
N LEU A 133 1.64 10.30 -10.49
CA LEU A 133 1.86 9.49 -11.69
C LEU A 133 1.27 10.16 -12.92
N GLU A 134 0.06 10.70 -12.76
CA GLU A 134 -0.67 11.38 -13.82
C GLU A 134 0.04 12.68 -14.22
N GLU A 135 0.53 13.43 -13.23
CA GLU A 135 1.38 14.60 -13.50
C GLU A 135 2.66 14.23 -14.24
N LEU A 136 3.31 13.12 -13.85
CA LEU A 136 4.50 12.61 -14.53
C LEU A 136 4.19 12.18 -15.97
N ARG A 137 3.04 11.55 -16.21
CA ARG A 137 2.56 11.22 -17.56
C ARG A 137 2.44 12.47 -18.42
N HIS A 138 1.80 13.51 -17.90
CA HIS A 138 1.62 14.77 -18.63
C HIS A 138 2.96 15.46 -18.89
N ALA A 139 3.86 15.46 -17.91
CA ALA A 139 5.18 16.01 -18.06
C ALA A 139 6.02 15.23 -19.08
N PHE A 140 5.91 13.90 -19.11
CA PHE A 140 6.53 13.06 -20.15
C PHE A 140 6.04 13.45 -21.54
N VAL A 141 4.72 13.48 -21.75
CA VAL A 141 4.14 13.83 -23.06
C VAL A 141 4.51 15.25 -23.47
N ARG A 142 4.55 16.21 -22.53
CA ARG A 142 5.01 17.58 -22.81
C ARG A 142 6.48 17.62 -23.19
N GLN A 143 7.34 16.88 -22.47
CA GLN A 143 8.76 16.83 -22.78
C GLN A 143 8.94 16.29 -24.20
N THR A 144 8.30 15.15 -24.52
CA THR A 144 8.48 14.44 -25.79
C THR A 144 7.80 15.10 -26.98
N ALA A 145 6.71 15.86 -26.77
CA ALA A 145 5.94 16.53 -27.81
C ALA A 145 5.78 18.05 -27.56
N ALA A 146 6.86 18.70 -27.12
CA ALA A 146 6.87 20.10 -26.67
C ALA A 146 6.34 21.10 -27.71
N SER A 147 6.47 20.81 -29.00
CA SER A 147 6.00 21.67 -30.09
C SER A 147 4.47 21.72 -30.22
N LEU A 148 3.76 20.68 -29.77
CA LEU A 148 2.33 20.49 -30.00
C LEU A 148 1.45 20.86 -28.80
N ASN A 149 2.01 20.97 -27.59
CA ASN A 149 1.22 21.27 -26.39
C ASN A 149 1.93 22.25 -25.42
N PRO A 150 1.72 23.57 -25.56
CA PRO A 150 2.23 24.59 -24.64
C PRO A 150 1.38 24.68 -23.35
N ASP A 151 1.04 23.54 -22.75
CA ASP A 151 0.30 23.47 -21.49
C ASP A 151 1.21 23.93 -20.32
N PRO A 152 0.76 24.87 -19.45
CA PRO A 152 1.55 25.44 -18.35
C PRO A 152 1.78 24.49 -17.16
N GLY A 153 1.63 23.18 -17.34
CA GLY A 153 1.87 22.19 -16.30
C GLY A 153 3.34 22.10 -15.87
N PRO A 154 3.64 21.31 -14.82
CA PRO A 154 4.99 21.19 -14.27
C PRO A 154 5.99 20.69 -15.32
N SER A 155 7.25 21.13 -15.21
CA SER A 155 8.32 20.55 -16.02
C SER A 155 8.55 19.08 -15.68
N TRP A 156 9.28 18.34 -16.53
CA TRP A 156 9.68 16.97 -16.24
C TRP A 156 10.40 16.86 -14.89
N ASP A 157 11.37 17.73 -14.63
CA ASP A 157 12.12 17.74 -13.36
C ASP A 157 11.25 18.03 -12.14
N GLU A 158 10.30 18.97 -12.27
CA GLU A 158 9.34 19.27 -11.21
C GLU A 158 8.43 18.07 -10.91
N ALA A 159 7.93 17.42 -11.96
CA ALA A 159 7.11 16.22 -11.82
C ALA A 159 7.90 15.05 -11.20
N VAL A 160 9.16 14.86 -11.59
CA VAL A 160 10.05 13.85 -10.99
C VAL A 160 10.31 14.15 -9.52
N ALA A 161 10.54 15.40 -9.14
CA ALA A 161 10.73 15.81 -7.75
C ALA A 161 9.48 15.55 -6.91
N ALA A 162 8.30 15.95 -7.42
CA ALA A 162 7.01 15.72 -6.76
C ALA A 162 6.71 14.21 -6.62
N MET A 163 7.01 13.42 -7.65
CA MET A 163 6.86 11.96 -7.60
C MET A 163 7.75 11.33 -6.52
N LYS A 164 9.03 11.72 -6.43
CA LYS A 164 9.95 11.21 -5.41
C LYS A 164 9.46 11.55 -4.00
N ALA A 165 8.88 12.74 -3.80
CA ALA A 165 8.29 13.14 -2.54
C ALA A 165 7.09 12.25 -2.17
N ALA A 166 6.14 12.05 -3.09
CA ALA A 166 4.98 11.19 -2.87
C ALA A 166 5.37 9.74 -2.57
N ARG A 167 6.40 9.21 -3.25
CA ARG A 167 6.94 7.88 -2.95
C ARG A 167 7.49 7.80 -1.52
N ALA A 168 8.18 8.83 -1.05
CA ALA A 168 8.71 8.89 0.31
C ALA A 168 7.58 8.93 1.36
N GLU A 169 6.53 9.71 1.10
CA GLU A 169 5.33 9.78 1.96
C GLU A 169 4.63 8.42 2.06
N MET A 170 4.43 7.74 0.93
CA MET A 170 3.84 6.40 0.92
C MET A 170 4.69 5.39 1.67
N PHE A 171 6.00 5.40 1.46
CA PHE A 171 6.90 4.51 2.19
C PHE A 171 6.83 4.76 3.71
N GLU A 172 6.76 6.02 4.14
CA GLU A 172 6.60 6.37 5.54
C GLU A 172 5.26 5.88 6.11
N ALA A 173 4.16 6.07 5.37
CA ALA A 173 2.85 5.58 5.77
C ALA A 173 2.83 4.04 5.92
N MET A 174 3.36 3.31 4.93
CA MET A 174 3.52 1.85 4.99
C MET A 174 4.40 1.42 6.17
N ARG A 175 5.50 2.15 6.43
CA ARG A 175 6.42 1.84 7.53
C ARG A 175 5.74 1.97 8.89
N VAL A 176 4.92 3.01 9.07
CA VAL A 176 4.14 3.20 10.31
C VAL A 176 3.15 2.05 10.47
N GLU A 177 2.37 1.73 9.43
CA GLU A 177 1.39 0.64 9.45
C GLU A 177 2.02 -0.71 9.80
N VAL A 178 3.11 -1.08 9.13
CA VAL A 178 3.77 -2.38 9.34
C VAL A 178 4.37 -2.49 10.75
N ARG A 179 4.83 -1.38 11.33
CA ARG A 179 5.43 -1.35 12.67
C ARG A 179 4.40 -1.36 13.78
N GLU A 180 3.16 -0.97 13.53
CA GLU A 180 2.08 -1.09 14.51
C GLU A 180 1.74 -2.58 14.72
N ALA A 181 2.16 -3.12 15.88
CA ALA A 181 1.85 -4.48 16.27
C ALA A 181 0.33 -4.66 16.45
N PRO A 182 -0.25 -5.84 16.13
CA PRO A 182 -1.66 -6.08 16.37
C PRO A 182 -1.88 -6.05 17.89
N VAL A 183 -2.67 -5.07 18.35
CA VAL A 183 -2.99 -4.95 19.77
C VAL A 183 -3.97 -6.06 20.10
N ILE A 184 -3.46 -7.17 20.62
CA ILE A 184 -4.31 -8.27 21.15
C ILE A 184 -5.34 -7.64 22.10
N ALA A 185 -6.62 -7.72 21.72
CA ALA A 185 -7.73 -7.05 22.39
C ALA A 185 -7.83 -7.37 23.90
N SER A 186 -7.20 -8.46 24.35
CA SER A 186 -7.09 -8.84 25.76
C SER A 186 -6.35 -7.82 26.63
N LYS A 187 -5.34 -7.10 26.10
CA LYS A 187 -4.60 -6.09 26.88
C LYS A 187 -5.36 -4.77 27.08
N ARG A 188 -6.27 -4.40 26.17
CA ARG A 188 -7.08 -3.16 26.32
C ARG A 188 -8.07 -3.23 27.48
N ARG A 189 -8.64 -4.40 27.79
CA ARG A 189 -9.54 -4.56 28.96
C ARG A 189 -8.80 -4.52 30.30
N LEU A 190 -7.60 -5.09 30.38
CA LEU A 190 -6.79 -5.08 31.60
C LEU A 190 -6.31 -3.66 31.98
N PHE A 191 -5.95 -2.83 31.01
CA PHE A 191 -5.52 -1.46 31.29
C PHE A 191 -6.67 -0.49 31.62
N ARG A 192 -7.88 -0.72 31.11
CA ARG A 192 -9.07 0.10 31.47
C ARG A 192 -9.61 -0.24 32.86
N GLY A 193 -9.47 -1.49 33.31
CA GLY A 193 -9.86 -1.90 34.67
C GLY A 193 -8.97 -1.31 35.77
N ARG A 194 -7.66 -1.22 35.53
CA ARG A 194 -6.69 -0.75 36.53
C ARG A 194 -6.77 0.75 36.84
N ARG A 195 -7.22 1.58 35.90
CA ARG A 195 -7.42 3.03 36.13
C ARG A 195 -8.68 3.38 36.92
N ARG A 196 -9.65 2.46 37.04
CA ARG A 196 -10.83 2.65 37.91
C ARG A 196 -10.60 2.21 39.35
N ALA A 197 -9.56 1.42 39.62
CA ALA A 197 -9.25 0.92 40.95
C ALA A 197 -8.30 1.83 41.75
N LEU A 198 -7.81 2.92 41.15
CA LEU A 198 -6.87 3.86 41.78
C LEU A 198 -7.48 5.27 41.97
N SER A 199 -8.79 5.39 41.78
CA SER A 199 -9.56 6.63 41.90
C SER A 199 -10.78 6.47 42.83
N GLY A 200 -10.75 5.44 43.69
CA GLY A 200 -11.68 5.25 44.79
C GLY A 200 -10.96 5.38 46.13
#